data_AF-A0A7S3FT95-F1
#
_entry.id   AF-A0A7S3FT95-F1
#
_cell.length_a   1.000
_cell.length_b   1.000
_cell.length_c   1.000
_cell.angle_alpha   90.00
_cell.angle_beta   90.00
_cell.angle_gamma   90.00
#
_symmetry.space_group_name_H-M   'P 1'
#
loop_
_entity.id
_entity.type
_entity.pdbx_description
1 polymer ?
#
loop_
_entity_poly.entity_id
_entity_poly.type
_entity_poly.pdbx_seq_one_letter_code
_entity_poly.pdbx_strand_id
1 'polypeptide(L)'
;LAEDRVMGLQVYLKEDSGYYHSFIPDAKAYTDAPETLMMLMKQRRRWLNGSLFTALRAIRNLHKMAGFGAGHSFFRKIGILIYMFYFVPIQLFAFLQVGSYYAGVKNFMIQYFMKATSSPEFAAGYPMLYDFFQGQEGFSFSVVFPMLYLSILAYTIMLSVGAPLDKTINYFGFVAAFFSFVSIFSIVNAIIASVRSGYMVPDVEWDPKTETWHHSPSGGKHLSVGALVGPFLLSAYAMPLVLRPLDFLQNFKKYTIGIVCYLCMLPVFGSVLQIYAMSNLHDVSWGNRPNNVQQSRHQEQLSNQYKMFRSNFLTFWIISNGLVACWFDYQTNKKTKSLPNVHESVGAQLLITIFGTSFLLYRLIFAIILNIRFKIMHSCIRKYKIKSIQELKKDAVKNGIVLGKSDAPSQQPQAIQNAILRQRESDEQHLLPKYQKEEDQESQPSSKNQK
;
A
#
# COMPACT_ATOMS: atom_id res chain seq x y z
N LEU A 1 -18.76 2.64 -3.00
CA LEU A 1 -17.36 2.48 -3.49
C LEU A 1 -16.60 1.35 -2.78
N ALA A 2 -16.79 1.08 -1.48
CA ALA A 2 -16.15 -0.05 -0.77
C ALA A 2 -17.10 -0.68 0.26
N GLU A 3 -18.19 -1.26 -0.21
CA GLU A 3 -19.24 -1.87 0.63
C GLU A 3 -18.67 -3.01 1.48
N ASP A 4 -17.92 -3.92 0.87
CA ASP A 4 -17.18 -5.02 1.48
C ASP A 4 -16.33 -4.56 2.68
N ARG A 5 -15.54 -3.50 2.52
CA ARG A 5 -14.71 -2.98 3.61
C ARG A 5 -15.52 -2.25 4.66
N VAL A 6 -16.57 -1.55 4.22
CA VAL A 6 -17.44 -0.79 5.09
C VAL A 6 -18.22 -1.71 6.02
N MET A 7 -18.77 -2.78 5.45
CA MET A 7 -19.46 -3.86 6.11
C MET A 7 -18.53 -4.60 7.04
N GLY A 8 -17.29 -4.93 6.61
CA GLY A 8 -16.29 -5.53 7.48
C GLY A 8 -16.04 -4.73 8.75
N LEU A 9 -15.91 -3.40 8.64
CA LEU A 9 -15.78 -2.53 9.80
C LEU A 9 -17.06 -2.50 10.66
N GLN A 10 -18.25 -2.47 10.05
CA GLN A 10 -19.52 -2.46 10.78
C GLN A 10 -19.76 -3.76 11.55
N VAL A 11 -19.44 -4.91 10.97
CA VAL A 11 -19.51 -6.22 11.65
C VAL A 11 -18.60 -6.23 12.87
N TYR A 12 -17.38 -5.67 12.74
CA TYR A 12 -16.45 -5.58 13.85
C TYR A 12 -16.94 -4.66 14.98
N LEU A 13 -17.64 -3.60 14.61
CA LEU A 13 -18.20 -2.59 15.51
C LEU A 13 -19.56 -2.97 16.09
N LYS A 14 -20.16 -4.09 15.69
CA LYS A 14 -21.48 -4.50 16.16
C LYS A 14 -21.48 -4.64 17.68
N GLU A 15 -22.45 -3.98 18.30
CA GLU A 15 -22.56 -3.90 19.75
C GLU A 15 -22.74 -5.30 20.37
N ASP A 16 -22.05 -5.54 21.48
CA ASP A 16 -22.09 -6.76 22.29
C ASP A 16 -21.89 -8.11 21.55
N SER A 17 -21.43 -8.08 20.29
CA SER A 17 -21.35 -9.29 19.45
C SER A 17 -19.95 -9.91 19.39
N GLY A 18 -18.89 -9.14 19.67
CA GLY A 18 -17.51 -9.65 19.72
C GLY A 18 -16.96 -10.21 18.39
N TYR A 19 -17.57 -9.88 17.25
CA TYR A 19 -17.20 -10.42 15.93
C TYR A 19 -15.85 -9.95 15.44
N TYR A 20 -15.04 -10.89 14.96
CA TYR A 20 -13.71 -10.60 14.43
C TYR A 20 -13.48 -11.27 13.10
N HIS A 21 -12.64 -10.63 12.28
CA HIS A 21 -12.18 -11.17 11.02
C HIS A 21 -10.97 -12.06 11.24
N SER A 22 -10.89 -13.16 10.50
CA SER A 22 -9.75 -14.06 10.49
C SER A 22 -9.29 -14.28 9.06
N PHE A 23 -7.97 -14.21 8.84
CA PHE A 23 -7.36 -14.54 7.55
C PHE A 23 -6.98 -16.02 7.53
N ILE A 24 -7.35 -16.72 6.46
CA ILE A 24 -7.03 -18.14 6.24
C ILE A 24 -6.02 -18.21 5.08
N PRO A 25 -4.72 -18.48 5.33
CA PRO A 25 -3.67 -18.47 4.32
C PRO A 25 -3.87 -19.40 3.12
N ASP A 26 -4.59 -20.51 3.32
CA ASP A 26 -4.87 -21.49 2.26
C ASP A 26 -6.21 -21.28 1.55
N ALA A 27 -6.97 -20.24 1.93
CA ALA A 27 -8.16 -19.87 1.19
C ALA A 27 -7.77 -19.37 -0.21
N LYS A 28 -8.30 -20.01 -1.26
CA LYS A 28 -8.04 -19.67 -2.66
C LYS A 28 -9.21 -18.91 -3.25
N ALA A 29 -8.93 -17.78 -3.89
CA ALA A 29 -9.86 -17.03 -4.71
C ALA A 29 -9.25 -16.89 -6.11
N TYR A 30 -10.06 -17.12 -7.14
CA TYR A 30 -9.69 -16.87 -8.53
C TYR A 30 -10.33 -15.56 -8.97
N THR A 31 -9.56 -14.70 -9.60
CA THR A 31 -10.02 -13.39 -10.08
C THR A 31 -9.33 -13.07 -11.39
N ASP A 32 -10.07 -12.45 -12.29
CA ASP A 32 -9.54 -12.01 -13.57
C ASP A 32 -8.74 -10.71 -13.37
N ALA A 33 -7.52 -10.72 -13.90
CA ALA A 33 -6.69 -9.52 -13.91
C ALA A 33 -7.21 -8.53 -14.96
N PRO A 34 -7.13 -7.21 -14.71
CA PRO A 34 -7.46 -6.23 -15.74
C PRO A 34 -6.51 -6.36 -16.93
N GLU A 35 -7.06 -6.51 -18.13
CA GLU A 35 -6.29 -6.72 -19.36
C GLU A 35 -5.75 -5.41 -19.97
N THR A 36 -6.34 -4.28 -19.62
CA THR A 36 -5.98 -2.96 -20.16
C THR A 36 -5.66 -1.94 -19.07
N LEU A 37 -4.80 -0.97 -19.41
CA LEU A 37 -4.47 0.14 -18.52
C LEU A 37 -5.74 0.91 -18.10
N MET A 38 -6.70 1.09 -19.01
CA MET A 38 -7.96 1.78 -18.71
C MET A 38 -8.78 1.04 -17.64
N MET A 39 -8.92 -0.28 -17.76
CA MET A 39 -9.62 -1.09 -16.76
C MET A 39 -8.89 -1.04 -15.42
N LEU A 40 -7.57 -1.15 -15.43
CA LEU A 40 -6.73 -1.05 -14.23
C LEU A 40 -6.94 0.31 -13.54
N MET A 41 -6.89 1.42 -14.29
CA MET A 41 -7.08 2.76 -13.73
C MET A 41 -8.48 2.94 -13.11
N LYS A 42 -9.55 2.50 -13.80
CA LYS A 42 -10.92 2.54 -13.27
C LYS A 42 -11.06 1.68 -12.01
N GLN A 43 -10.47 0.48 -12.00
CA GLN A 43 -10.46 -0.39 -10.82
C GLN A 43 -9.72 0.27 -9.66
N ARG A 44 -8.52 0.79 -9.89
CA ARG A 44 -7.65 1.37 -8.87
C ARG A 44 -8.20 2.67 -8.30
N ARG A 45 -8.85 3.50 -9.11
CA ARG A 45 -9.63 4.65 -8.62
C ARG A 45 -10.63 4.23 -7.54
N ARG A 46 -11.45 3.20 -7.81
CA ARG A 46 -12.46 2.71 -6.85
C ARG A 46 -11.81 2.17 -5.58
N TRP A 47 -10.74 1.39 -5.72
CA TRP A 47 -10.05 0.79 -4.59
C TRP A 47 -9.33 1.81 -3.72
N LEU A 48 -8.63 2.77 -4.30
CA LEU A 48 -7.91 3.82 -3.57
C LEU A 48 -8.88 4.74 -2.83
N ASN A 49 -9.93 5.22 -3.52
CA ASN A 49 -10.95 6.08 -2.90
C ASN A 49 -11.69 5.32 -1.79
N GLY A 50 -12.09 4.07 -2.05
CA GLY A 50 -12.71 3.20 -1.05
C GLY A 50 -11.82 2.91 0.16
N SER A 51 -10.51 2.73 -0.06
CA SER A 51 -9.51 2.55 1.00
C SER A 51 -9.42 3.79 1.87
N LEU A 52 -9.30 4.97 1.26
CA LEU A 52 -9.17 6.25 1.96
C LEU A 52 -10.38 6.49 2.89
N PHE A 53 -11.61 6.38 2.36
CA PHE A 53 -12.81 6.61 3.18
C PHE A 53 -13.01 5.54 4.26
N THR A 54 -12.62 4.29 3.99
CA THR A 54 -12.66 3.25 5.03
C THR A 54 -11.64 3.51 6.12
N ALA A 55 -10.43 3.93 5.76
CA ALA A 55 -9.38 4.27 6.72
C ALA A 55 -9.81 5.45 7.62
N LEU A 56 -10.33 6.53 7.04
CA LEU A 56 -10.87 7.66 7.79
C LEU A 56 -11.97 7.23 8.75
N ARG A 57 -12.86 6.32 8.31
CA ARG A 57 -13.94 5.81 9.17
C ARG A 57 -13.44 4.88 10.27
N ALA A 58 -12.42 4.08 10.02
CA ALA A 58 -11.76 3.27 11.06
C ALA A 58 -11.11 4.17 12.12
N ILE A 59 -10.39 5.21 11.69
CA ILE A 59 -9.76 6.20 12.59
C ILE A 59 -10.82 6.92 13.44
N ARG A 60 -11.90 7.40 12.82
CA ARG A 60 -13.00 8.08 13.54
C ARG A 60 -13.70 7.17 14.56
N ASN A 61 -13.82 5.88 14.27
CA ASN A 61 -14.47 4.91 15.16
C ASN A 61 -13.49 4.19 16.10
N LEU A 62 -12.25 4.68 16.26
CA LEU A 62 -11.27 4.08 17.17
C LEU A 62 -11.83 3.89 18.58
N HIS A 63 -12.55 4.88 19.11
CA HIS A 63 -13.18 4.81 20.42
C HIS A 63 -14.18 3.65 20.54
N LYS A 64 -14.94 3.33 19.48
CA LYS A 64 -15.86 2.18 19.48
C LYS A 64 -15.13 0.86 19.33
N MET A 65 -14.07 0.83 18.52
CA MET A 65 -13.25 -0.37 18.33
C MET A 65 -12.49 -0.76 19.61
N ALA A 66 -11.95 0.22 20.32
CA ALA A 66 -11.17 0.04 21.55
C ALA A 66 -12.01 0.09 22.84
N GLY A 67 -13.22 0.66 22.81
CA GLY A 67 -14.07 0.91 23.97
C GLY A 67 -15.08 -0.21 24.31
N PHE A 68 -16.04 0.14 25.17
CA PHE A 68 -16.96 -0.77 25.87
C PHE A 68 -18.19 -1.25 25.07
N GLY A 69 -18.45 -0.71 23.88
CA GLY A 69 -19.65 -1.10 23.10
C GLY A 69 -19.47 -2.38 22.27
N ALA A 70 -18.27 -2.67 21.80
CA ALA A 70 -18.00 -3.92 21.07
C ALA A 70 -17.57 -4.98 22.09
N GLY A 71 -18.31 -6.09 22.19
CA GLY A 71 -18.12 -7.21 23.14
C GLY A 71 -16.79 -7.98 23.04
N HIS A 72 -15.69 -7.30 22.71
CA HIS A 72 -14.34 -7.84 22.56
C HIS A 72 -13.63 -7.99 23.89
N SER A 73 -12.80 -9.04 24.00
CA SER A 73 -11.91 -9.27 25.14
C SER A 73 -10.93 -8.11 25.37
N PHE A 74 -10.50 -7.90 26.62
CA PHE A 74 -9.52 -6.89 27.01
C PHE A 74 -8.24 -6.88 26.15
N PHE A 75 -7.61 -8.04 25.93
CA PHE A 75 -6.40 -8.14 25.11
C PHE A 75 -6.61 -7.73 23.66
N ARG A 76 -7.79 -7.98 23.09
CA ARG A 76 -8.12 -7.56 21.73
C ARG A 76 -8.26 -6.04 21.65
N LYS A 77 -8.88 -5.42 22.65
CA LYS A 77 -9.00 -3.95 22.73
C LYS A 77 -7.62 -3.29 22.78
N ILE A 78 -6.71 -3.80 23.62
CA ILE A 78 -5.30 -3.37 23.63
C ILE A 78 -4.62 -3.62 22.27
N GLY A 79 -4.82 -4.80 21.69
CA GLY A 79 -4.23 -5.15 20.39
C GLY A 79 -4.64 -4.21 19.26
N ILE A 80 -5.90 -3.73 19.24
CA ILE A 80 -6.34 -2.70 18.28
C ILE A 80 -5.62 -1.37 18.52
N LEU A 81 -5.49 -0.94 19.77
CA LEU A 81 -4.79 0.32 20.07
C LEU A 81 -3.34 0.27 19.56
N ILE A 82 -2.64 -0.84 19.82
CA ILE A 82 -1.28 -1.08 19.30
C ILE A 82 -1.29 -1.10 17.77
N TYR A 83 -2.24 -1.81 17.14
CA TYR A 83 -2.36 -1.84 15.68
C TYR A 83 -2.63 -0.45 15.09
N MET A 84 -3.34 0.43 15.79
CA MET A 84 -3.65 1.78 15.31
C MET A 84 -2.42 2.70 15.30
N PHE A 85 -1.46 2.50 16.20
CA PHE A 85 -0.14 3.15 16.11
C PHE A 85 0.63 2.72 14.85
N TYR A 86 0.38 1.52 14.34
CA TYR A 86 0.91 1.07 13.05
C TYR A 86 0.07 1.59 11.87
N PHE A 87 -1.26 1.51 11.97
CA PHE A 87 -2.19 1.78 10.89
C PHE A 87 -2.27 3.27 10.52
N VAL A 88 -2.31 4.18 11.49
CA VAL A 88 -2.48 5.61 11.20
C VAL A 88 -1.30 6.16 10.40
N PRO A 89 -0.02 5.94 10.80
CA PRO A 89 1.09 6.48 10.05
C PRO A 89 1.24 5.85 8.66
N ILE A 90 0.91 4.56 8.47
CA ILE A 90 0.96 3.97 7.12
C ILE A 90 -0.11 4.57 6.20
N GLN A 91 -1.29 4.91 6.72
CA GLN A 91 -2.30 5.63 5.93
C GLN A 91 -1.86 7.07 5.63
N LEU A 92 -1.20 7.74 6.58
CA LEU A 92 -0.64 9.07 6.36
C LEU A 92 0.47 9.03 5.30
N PHE A 93 1.37 8.06 5.35
CA PHE A 93 2.41 7.89 4.34
C PHE A 93 1.81 7.60 2.96
N ALA A 94 0.77 6.74 2.88
CA ALA A 94 0.05 6.49 1.62
C ALA A 94 -0.65 7.76 1.09
N PHE A 95 -1.15 8.63 1.98
CA PHE A 95 -1.74 9.92 1.61
C PHE A 95 -0.69 10.90 1.05
N LEU A 96 0.52 10.89 1.61
CA LEU A 96 1.65 11.76 1.26
C LEU A 96 2.64 11.11 0.28
N GLN A 97 2.23 10.01 -0.36
CA GLN A 97 3.12 9.15 -1.14
C GLN A 97 3.69 9.86 -2.38
N VAL A 98 2.92 10.74 -3.02
CA VAL A 98 3.35 11.40 -4.28
C VAL A 98 4.47 12.40 -4.03
N GLY A 99 4.34 13.24 -2.99
CA GLY A 99 5.37 14.19 -2.59
C GLY A 99 6.64 13.50 -2.10
N SER A 100 6.46 12.44 -1.29
CA SER A 100 7.58 11.62 -0.79
C SER A 100 8.34 10.94 -1.92
N TYR A 101 7.62 10.41 -2.92
CA TYR A 101 8.22 9.75 -4.07
C TYR A 101 8.99 10.71 -4.97
N TYR A 102 8.39 11.86 -5.29
CA TYR A 102 9.06 12.94 -6.01
C TYR A 102 10.36 13.36 -5.33
N ALA A 103 10.31 13.68 -4.02
CA ALA A 103 11.49 14.12 -3.29
C ALA A 103 12.59 13.05 -3.26
N GLY A 104 12.23 11.79 -3.03
CA GLY A 104 13.17 10.67 -3.03
C GLY A 104 13.86 10.49 -4.38
N VAL A 105 13.10 10.41 -5.46
CA VAL A 105 13.63 10.23 -6.82
C VAL A 105 14.49 11.42 -7.24
N LYS A 106 14.02 12.64 -6.98
CA LYS A 106 14.73 13.88 -7.28
C LYS A 106 16.07 13.99 -6.58
N ASN A 107 16.08 13.83 -5.26
CA ASN A 107 17.31 13.94 -4.48
C ASN A 107 18.31 12.84 -4.87
N PHE A 108 17.81 11.62 -5.11
CA PHE A 108 18.66 10.53 -5.56
C PHE A 108 19.30 10.80 -6.93
N MET A 109 18.51 11.25 -7.90
CA MET A 109 19.01 11.58 -9.25
C MET A 109 20.08 12.67 -9.23
N ILE A 110 19.83 13.77 -8.51
CA ILE A 110 20.78 14.88 -8.40
C ILE A 110 22.09 14.40 -7.77
N GLN A 111 22.02 13.71 -6.62
CA GLN A 111 23.21 13.22 -5.93
C GLN A 111 23.99 12.20 -6.77
N TYR A 112 23.30 11.33 -7.51
CA TYR A 112 23.93 10.37 -8.39
C TYR A 112 24.77 11.05 -9.46
N PHE A 113 24.18 11.99 -10.22
CA PHE A 113 24.89 12.66 -11.30
C PHE A 113 26.01 13.55 -10.78
N MET A 114 25.78 14.32 -9.71
CA MET A 114 26.85 15.11 -9.07
C MET A 114 28.03 14.23 -8.66
N LYS A 115 27.79 13.06 -8.07
CA LYS A 115 28.86 12.14 -7.68
C LYS A 115 29.53 11.48 -8.89
N ALA A 116 28.77 11.16 -9.93
CA ALA A 116 29.31 10.53 -11.14
C ALA A 116 30.20 11.47 -11.96
N THR A 117 29.98 12.78 -11.86
CA THR A 117 30.70 13.80 -12.65
C THR A 117 31.66 14.64 -11.82
N SER A 118 31.95 14.27 -10.57
CA SER A 118 32.79 15.09 -9.66
C SER A 118 34.30 14.96 -9.91
N SER A 119 34.75 14.12 -10.85
CA SER A 119 36.17 13.88 -11.03
C SER A 119 36.86 15.01 -11.83
N PRO A 120 38.10 15.39 -11.50
CA PRO A 120 38.85 16.40 -12.26
C PRO A 120 39.03 16.01 -13.74
N GLU A 121 39.16 14.71 -14.03
CA GLU A 121 39.27 14.21 -15.40
C GLU A 121 37.98 14.44 -16.19
N PHE A 122 36.82 14.29 -15.56
CA PHE A 122 35.53 14.57 -16.19
C PHE A 122 35.35 16.07 -16.44
N ALA A 123 35.76 16.91 -15.48
CA ALA A 123 35.73 18.36 -15.63
C ALA A 123 36.60 18.83 -16.81
N ALA A 124 37.80 18.27 -16.96
CA ALA A 124 38.70 18.60 -18.05
C ALA A 124 38.22 18.05 -19.41
N GLY A 125 37.66 16.84 -19.44
CA GLY A 125 37.20 16.20 -20.68
C GLY A 125 35.85 16.73 -21.19
N TYR A 126 34.96 17.15 -20.29
CA TYR A 126 33.58 17.53 -20.61
C TYR A 126 33.10 18.74 -19.78
N PRO A 127 33.70 19.95 -19.96
CA PRO A 127 33.43 21.12 -19.12
C PRO A 127 31.95 21.53 -19.10
N MET A 128 31.28 21.53 -20.25
CA MET A 128 29.85 21.87 -20.33
C MET A 128 28.96 20.88 -19.56
N LEU A 129 29.24 19.58 -19.63
CA LEU A 129 28.47 18.58 -18.88
C LEU A 129 28.78 18.65 -17.39
N TYR A 130 30.04 18.92 -17.03
CA TYR A 130 30.45 19.14 -15.65
C TYR A 130 29.66 20.28 -15.03
N ASP A 131 29.63 21.45 -15.68
CA ASP A 131 28.87 22.61 -15.21
C ASP A 131 27.36 22.32 -15.14
N PHE A 132 26.81 21.59 -16.11
CA PHE A 132 25.40 21.20 -16.10
C PHE A 132 25.06 20.30 -14.90
N PHE A 133 25.87 19.28 -14.59
CA PHE A 133 25.57 18.33 -13.52
C PHE A 133 25.98 18.82 -12.12
N GLN A 134 27.00 19.68 -12.01
CA GLN A 134 27.47 20.24 -10.73
C GLN A 134 26.78 21.55 -10.35
N GLY A 135 26.26 22.29 -11.34
CA GLY A 135 25.59 23.56 -11.12
C GLY A 135 24.40 23.44 -10.17
N GLN A 136 24.24 24.45 -9.30
CA GLN A 136 23.14 24.56 -8.33
C GLN A 136 22.11 25.63 -8.71
N GLU A 137 22.41 26.44 -9.73
CA GLU A 137 21.60 27.55 -10.19
C GLU A 137 21.52 27.55 -11.73
N GLY A 138 20.66 28.40 -12.30
CA GLY A 138 20.53 28.57 -13.74
C GLY A 138 20.11 27.29 -14.49
N PHE A 139 20.67 27.09 -15.69
CA PHE A 139 20.43 25.91 -16.52
C PHE A 139 21.30 24.72 -16.07
N SER A 140 21.02 24.18 -14.89
CA SER A 140 21.71 23.01 -14.34
C SER A 140 20.75 21.85 -14.12
N PHE A 141 21.27 20.63 -14.04
CA PHE A 141 20.49 19.41 -13.83
C PHE A 141 19.66 19.48 -12.54
N SER A 142 20.24 20.09 -11.49
CA SER A 142 19.59 20.30 -10.18
C SER A 142 18.37 21.21 -10.24
N VAL A 143 18.20 22.00 -11.31
CA VAL A 143 17.04 22.88 -11.56
C VAL A 143 16.12 22.28 -12.63
N VAL A 144 16.68 21.85 -13.76
CA VAL A 144 15.93 21.37 -14.93
C VAL A 144 15.19 20.06 -14.64
N PHE A 145 15.84 19.09 -13.99
CA PHE A 145 15.22 17.79 -13.72
C PHE A 145 14.02 17.90 -12.77
N PRO A 146 14.11 18.58 -11.62
CA PRO A 146 12.94 18.78 -10.75
C PRO A 146 11.79 19.52 -11.43
N MET A 147 12.09 20.57 -12.22
CA MET A 147 11.08 21.31 -12.96
C MET A 147 10.35 20.40 -13.95
N LEU A 148 11.09 19.63 -14.76
CA LEU A 148 10.52 18.68 -15.71
C LEU A 148 9.64 17.64 -15.00
N TYR A 149 10.12 17.07 -13.89
CA TYR A 149 9.36 16.08 -13.11
C TYR A 149 8.06 16.70 -12.58
N LEU A 150 8.12 17.90 -11.98
CA LEU A 150 6.94 18.60 -11.47
C LEU A 150 5.95 18.96 -12.59
N SER A 151 6.44 19.38 -13.76
CA SER A 151 5.60 19.65 -14.93
C SER A 151 4.85 18.40 -15.39
N ILE A 152 5.48 17.22 -15.37
CA ILE A 152 4.82 15.95 -15.72
C ILE A 152 3.80 15.53 -14.64
N LEU A 153 4.08 15.76 -13.35
CA LEU A 153 3.10 15.55 -12.28
C LEU A 153 1.88 16.49 -12.45
N ALA A 154 2.12 17.77 -12.69
CA ALA A 154 1.06 18.76 -12.95
C ALA A 154 0.24 18.39 -14.19
N TYR A 155 0.91 17.97 -15.27
CA TYR A 155 0.27 17.46 -16.47
C TYR A 155 -0.61 16.25 -16.18
N THR A 156 -0.16 15.31 -15.32
CA THR A 156 -0.95 14.15 -14.90
C THR A 156 -2.23 14.56 -14.15
N ILE A 157 -2.15 15.58 -13.29
CA ILE A 157 -3.32 16.14 -12.59
C ILE A 157 -4.27 16.77 -13.61
N MET A 158 -3.75 17.58 -14.55
CA MET A 158 -4.55 18.23 -15.59
C MET A 158 -5.27 17.20 -16.47
N LEU A 159 -4.57 16.15 -16.92
CA LEU A 159 -5.18 15.04 -17.66
C LEU A 159 -6.29 14.35 -16.85
N SER A 160 -6.03 14.12 -15.55
CA SER A 160 -6.97 13.40 -14.68
C SER A 160 -8.25 14.17 -14.37
N VAL A 161 -8.20 15.51 -14.40
CA VAL A 161 -9.34 16.41 -14.14
C VAL A 161 -10.02 16.86 -15.44
N GLY A 162 -9.23 17.11 -16.49
CA GLY A 162 -9.66 17.86 -17.66
C GLY A 162 -10.34 17.04 -18.75
N ALA A 163 -10.16 15.72 -18.79
CA ALA A 163 -10.72 14.90 -19.86
C ALA A 163 -11.08 13.48 -19.39
N PRO A 164 -12.04 12.82 -20.06
CA PRO A 164 -12.41 11.46 -19.74
C PRO A 164 -11.27 10.49 -20.10
N LEU A 165 -11.22 9.36 -19.39
CA LEU A 165 -10.08 8.45 -19.42
C LEU A 165 -9.87 7.77 -20.78
N ASP A 166 -10.95 7.48 -21.49
CA ASP A 166 -10.94 6.89 -22.84
C ASP A 166 -10.13 7.73 -23.84
N LYS A 167 -10.21 9.06 -23.75
CA LYS A 167 -9.49 9.98 -24.64
C LYS A 167 -8.04 10.24 -24.20
N THR A 168 -7.72 9.99 -22.94
CA THR A 168 -6.43 10.36 -22.34
C THR A 168 -5.48 9.18 -22.10
N ILE A 169 -5.94 7.94 -22.36
CA ILE A 169 -5.24 6.73 -21.95
C ILE A 169 -3.80 6.61 -22.50
N ASN A 170 -3.57 7.04 -23.75
CA ASN A 170 -2.25 6.97 -24.37
C ASN A 170 -1.26 7.93 -23.69
N TYR A 171 -1.73 9.12 -23.28
CA TYR A 171 -0.90 10.07 -22.54
C TYR A 171 -0.55 9.53 -21.14
N PHE A 172 -1.49 8.86 -20.47
CA PHE A 172 -1.19 8.14 -19.23
C PHE A 172 -0.15 7.04 -19.44
N GLY A 173 -0.18 6.34 -20.58
CA GLY A 173 0.84 5.37 -20.96
C GLY A 173 2.23 6.00 -21.08
N PHE A 174 2.36 7.14 -21.75
CA PHE A 174 3.61 7.88 -21.87
C PHE A 174 4.15 8.36 -20.51
N VAL A 175 3.29 8.96 -19.70
CA VAL A 175 3.63 9.40 -18.33
C VAL A 175 4.08 8.23 -17.46
N ALA A 176 3.38 7.10 -17.54
CA ALA A 176 3.74 5.89 -16.81
C ALA A 176 5.10 5.36 -17.22
N ALA A 177 5.41 5.32 -18.53
CA ALA A 177 6.71 4.90 -19.04
C ALA A 177 7.85 5.80 -18.53
N PHE A 178 7.65 7.12 -18.56
CA PHE A 178 8.62 8.10 -18.03
C PHE A 178 8.92 7.85 -16.55
N PHE A 179 7.89 7.80 -15.70
CA PHE A 179 8.11 7.58 -14.26
C PHE A 179 8.69 6.19 -13.97
N SER A 180 8.32 5.17 -14.74
CA SER A 180 8.91 3.83 -14.66
C SER A 180 10.42 3.88 -14.92
N PHE A 181 10.84 4.51 -16.01
CA PHE A 181 12.25 4.63 -16.37
C PHE A 181 13.06 5.35 -15.29
N VAL A 182 12.63 6.55 -14.88
CA VAL A 182 13.33 7.36 -13.87
C VAL A 182 13.46 6.59 -12.56
N SER A 183 12.42 5.87 -12.16
CA SER A 183 12.41 5.17 -10.87
C SER A 183 13.24 3.90 -10.88
N ILE A 184 13.20 3.11 -11.96
CA ILE A 184 14.09 1.94 -12.11
C ILE A 184 15.53 2.41 -12.08
N PHE A 185 15.85 3.48 -12.81
CA PHE A 185 17.18 4.07 -12.80
C PHE A 185 17.60 4.47 -11.38
N SER A 186 16.74 5.17 -10.63
CA SER A 186 17.04 5.54 -9.24
C SER A 186 17.19 4.33 -8.32
N ILE A 187 16.36 3.29 -8.44
CA ILE A 187 16.44 2.08 -7.61
C ILE A 187 17.74 1.32 -7.88
N VAL A 188 18.09 1.10 -9.16
CA VAL A 188 19.33 0.39 -9.54
C VAL A 188 20.56 1.13 -9.04
N ASN A 189 20.60 2.45 -9.25
CA ASN A 189 21.71 3.26 -8.77
C ASN A 189 21.77 3.34 -7.25
N ALA A 190 20.63 3.31 -6.55
CA ALA A 190 20.61 3.27 -5.09
C ALA A 190 21.26 1.97 -4.58
N ILE A 191 20.94 0.84 -5.21
CA ILE A 191 21.55 -0.46 -4.89
C ILE A 191 23.07 -0.41 -5.14
N ILE A 192 23.50 0.08 -6.31
CA ILE A 192 24.94 0.20 -6.64
C ILE A 192 25.66 1.11 -5.65
N ALA A 193 25.08 2.27 -5.32
CA ALA A 193 25.65 3.21 -4.37
C ALA A 193 25.79 2.59 -2.97
N SER A 194 24.77 1.86 -2.50
CA SER A 194 24.82 1.15 -1.22
C SER A 194 25.88 0.05 -1.18
N VAL A 195 26.03 -0.72 -2.27
CA VAL A 195 27.07 -1.76 -2.35
C VAL A 195 28.47 -1.14 -2.34
N ARG A 196 28.67 -0.03 -3.09
CA ARG A 196 29.98 0.65 -3.18
C ARG A 196 30.35 1.42 -1.91
N SER A 197 29.39 2.00 -1.19
CA SER A 197 29.65 2.72 0.05
C SER A 197 30.09 1.80 1.19
N GLY A 198 29.79 0.51 1.08
CA GLY A 198 29.94 -0.44 2.17
C GLY A 198 28.94 -0.20 3.31
N TYR A 199 28.91 -1.12 4.27
CA TYR A 199 28.06 -1.03 5.46
C TYR A 199 28.78 -0.43 6.67
N MET A 200 30.11 -0.25 6.59
CA MET A 200 30.95 0.20 7.69
C MET A 200 31.42 1.63 7.43
N VAL A 201 31.01 2.58 8.27
CA VAL A 201 31.41 3.99 8.21
C VAL A 201 32.61 4.19 9.14
N PRO A 202 33.66 4.91 8.72
CA PRO A 202 34.74 5.26 9.63
C PRO A 202 34.21 6.14 10.77
N ASP A 203 34.71 5.91 11.98
CA ASP A 203 34.44 6.78 13.12
C ASP A 203 34.99 8.18 12.83
N VAL A 204 34.28 9.20 13.32
CA VAL A 204 34.70 10.59 13.19
C VAL A 204 34.97 11.17 14.57
N GLU A 205 36.09 11.88 14.70
CA GLU A 205 36.48 12.61 15.89
C GLU A 205 36.39 14.11 15.62
N TRP A 206 35.91 14.85 16.62
CA TRP A 206 35.86 16.30 16.57
C TRP A 206 37.24 16.85 16.89
N ASP A 207 37.83 17.63 15.98
CA ASP A 207 39.03 18.39 16.29
C ASP A 207 38.63 19.81 16.74
N PRO A 208 38.78 20.13 18.05
CA PRO A 208 38.43 21.44 18.58
C PRO A 208 39.33 22.58 18.07
N LYS A 209 40.46 22.29 17.41
CA LYS A 209 41.37 23.31 16.88
C LYS A 209 41.03 23.74 15.47
N THR A 210 40.57 22.81 14.64
CA THR A 210 40.21 23.08 13.24
C THR A 210 38.70 23.21 13.05
N GLU A 211 37.91 23.02 14.10
CA GLU A 211 36.44 22.97 14.07
C GLU A 211 35.90 22.04 12.97
N THR A 212 36.65 20.96 12.69
CA THR A 212 36.30 20.01 11.64
C THR A 212 36.29 18.59 12.19
N TRP A 213 35.35 17.79 11.66
CA TRP A 213 35.30 16.36 11.89
C TRP A 213 36.34 15.69 11.01
N HIS A 214 37.28 14.97 11.63
CA HIS A 214 38.22 14.13 10.91
C HIS A 214 37.88 12.67 11.13
N HIS A 215 38.23 11.83 10.16
CA HIS A 215 38.18 10.39 10.38
C HIS A 215 39.11 10.01 11.53
N SER A 216 38.61 9.24 12.49
CA SER A 216 39.37 8.82 13.66
C SER A 216 40.66 8.12 13.22
N PRO A 217 41.83 8.59 13.69
CA PRO A 217 43.12 7.94 13.42
C PRO A 217 43.18 6.49 13.92
N SER A 218 42.32 6.13 14.88
CA SER A 218 42.21 4.77 15.43
C SER A 218 41.71 3.73 14.41
N GLY A 219 41.14 4.18 13.28
CA GLY A 219 40.64 3.31 12.23
C GLY A 219 39.37 2.53 12.60
N GLY A 220 38.72 2.88 13.72
CA GLY A 220 37.42 2.34 14.11
C GLY A 220 36.38 2.54 13.01
N LYS A 221 35.57 1.52 12.75
CA LYS A 221 34.43 1.59 11.83
C LYS A 221 33.20 1.07 12.54
N HIS A 222 32.08 1.80 12.43
CA HIS A 222 30.79 1.37 12.94
C HIS A 222 29.82 1.05 11.80
N LEU A 223 28.84 0.20 12.11
CA LEU A 223 27.82 -0.22 11.15
C LEU A 223 26.85 0.94 10.87
N SER A 224 26.72 1.31 9.59
CA SER A 224 25.75 2.30 9.14
C SER A 224 24.33 1.75 9.23
N VAL A 225 23.56 2.22 10.21
CA VAL A 225 22.13 1.89 10.30
C VAL A 225 21.38 2.31 9.03
N GLY A 226 21.80 3.41 8.37
CA GLY A 226 21.25 3.86 7.10
C GLY A 226 21.54 2.91 5.93
N ALA A 227 22.74 2.32 5.87
CA ALA A 227 23.08 1.37 4.81
C ALA A 227 22.38 0.01 4.98
N LEU A 228 22.02 -0.38 6.20
CA LEU A 228 21.28 -1.63 6.47
C LEU A 228 19.83 -1.61 5.97
N VAL A 229 19.26 -0.42 5.76
CA VAL A 229 17.85 -0.28 5.40
C VAL A 229 17.56 -0.78 4.01
N GLY A 230 18.45 -0.54 3.04
CA GLY A 230 18.31 -1.08 1.68
C GLY A 230 18.18 -2.61 1.66
N PRO A 231 19.14 -3.36 2.23
CA PRO A 231 19.04 -4.81 2.39
C PRO A 231 17.79 -5.26 3.16
N PHE A 232 17.41 -4.54 4.22
CA PHE A 232 16.22 -4.88 5.00
C PHE A 232 14.93 -4.71 4.21
N LEU A 233 14.79 -3.60 3.46
CA LEU A 233 13.68 -3.36 2.53
C LEU A 233 13.65 -4.43 1.42
N LEU A 234 14.80 -4.79 0.87
CA LEU A 234 14.91 -5.84 -0.15
C LEU A 234 14.52 -7.23 0.40
N SER A 235 14.85 -7.52 1.66
CA SER A 235 14.49 -8.80 2.31
C SER A 235 12.98 -9.01 2.38
N ALA A 236 12.17 -7.94 2.43
CA ALA A 236 10.72 -8.04 2.40
C ALA A 236 10.20 -8.71 1.12
N TYR A 237 10.87 -8.49 -0.02
CA TYR A 237 10.53 -9.16 -1.28
C TYR A 237 10.96 -10.62 -1.28
N ALA A 238 12.02 -10.98 -0.56
CA ALA A 238 12.45 -12.37 -0.40
C ALA A 238 11.58 -13.17 0.58
N MET A 239 10.61 -12.57 1.27
CA MET A 239 9.78 -13.28 2.26
C MET A 239 8.99 -14.46 1.71
N PRO A 240 8.36 -14.41 0.53
CA PRO A 240 7.69 -15.57 -0.05
C PRO A 240 8.65 -16.75 -0.28
N LEU A 241 9.91 -16.48 -0.62
CA LEU A 241 10.95 -17.51 -0.77
C LEU A 241 11.23 -18.21 0.55
N VAL A 242 11.30 -17.46 1.66
CA VAL A 242 11.60 -18.02 2.99
C VAL A 242 10.39 -18.74 3.59
N LEU A 243 9.18 -18.16 3.51
CA LEU A 243 7.98 -18.68 4.17
C LEU A 243 7.32 -19.84 3.41
N ARG A 244 7.43 -19.87 2.07
CA ARG A 244 6.83 -20.89 1.20
C ARG A 244 7.82 -21.30 0.08
N PRO A 245 8.99 -21.91 0.43
CA PRO A 245 10.06 -22.19 -0.53
C PRO A 245 9.63 -23.13 -1.66
N LEU A 246 8.79 -24.14 -1.37
CA LEU A 246 8.31 -25.07 -2.38
C LEU A 246 7.40 -24.40 -3.42
N ASP A 247 6.48 -23.55 -2.97
CA ASP A 247 5.57 -22.80 -3.86
C ASP A 247 6.36 -21.82 -4.74
N PHE A 248 7.40 -21.20 -4.17
CA PHE A 248 8.33 -20.35 -4.90
C PHE A 248 9.07 -21.12 -5.99
N LEU A 249 9.69 -22.25 -5.66
CA LEU A 249 10.48 -23.04 -6.61
C LEU A 249 9.61 -23.55 -7.78
N GLN A 250 8.38 -24.01 -7.48
CA GLN A 250 7.43 -24.45 -8.51
C GLN A 250 6.97 -23.32 -9.43
N ASN A 251 6.95 -22.07 -8.95
CA ASN A 251 6.48 -20.90 -9.70
C ASN A 251 7.60 -19.91 -10.05
N PHE A 252 8.86 -20.34 -10.02
CA PHE A 252 10.04 -19.46 -10.10
C PHE A 252 9.96 -18.48 -11.27
N LYS A 253 9.64 -18.97 -12.49
CA LYS A 253 9.51 -18.12 -13.69
C LYS A 253 8.46 -17.01 -13.52
N LYS A 254 7.27 -17.35 -13.00
CA LYS A 254 6.18 -16.39 -12.79
C LYS A 254 6.56 -15.35 -11.74
N TYR A 255 7.24 -15.78 -10.69
CA TYR A 255 7.72 -14.90 -9.64
C TYR A 255 8.77 -13.91 -10.17
N THR A 256 9.78 -14.38 -10.89
CA THR A 256 10.87 -13.53 -11.41
C THR A 256 10.37 -12.51 -12.43
N ILE A 257 9.43 -12.89 -13.30
CA ILE A 257 8.79 -11.92 -14.21
C ILE A 257 7.93 -10.93 -13.40
N GLY A 258 7.16 -11.44 -12.44
CA GLY A 258 6.28 -10.64 -11.59
C GLY A 258 7.02 -9.56 -10.80
N ILE A 259 8.20 -9.86 -10.25
CA ILE A 259 8.98 -8.88 -9.48
C ILE A 259 9.50 -7.75 -10.37
N VAL A 260 9.96 -8.05 -11.58
CA VAL A 260 10.41 -7.04 -12.55
C VAL A 260 9.23 -6.15 -12.94
N CYS A 261 8.10 -6.74 -13.32
CA CYS A 261 6.89 -5.99 -13.65
C CYS A 261 6.41 -5.12 -12.47
N TYR A 262 6.48 -5.64 -11.24
CA TYR A 262 6.12 -4.91 -10.04
C TYR A 262 7.03 -3.69 -9.83
N LEU A 263 8.36 -3.85 -9.93
CA LEU A 263 9.32 -2.76 -9.79
C LEU A 263 9.11 -1.67 -10.85
N CYS A 264 8.84 -2.06 -12.10
CA CYS A 264 8.49 -1.10 -13.16
C CYS A 264 7.22 -0.33 -12.83
N MET A 265 6.21 -1.00 -12.26
CA MET A 265 4.92 -0.38 -11.97
C MET A 265 4.88 0.39 -10.64
N LEU A 266 5.86 0.23 -9.74
CA LEU A 266 5.94 0.96 -8.46
C LEU A 266 5.66 2.47 -8.59
N PRO A 267 6.35 3.23 -9.48
CA PRO A 267 6.06 4.65 -9.68
C PRO A 267 4.65 4.91 -10.20
N VAL A 268 4.14 4.04 -11.07
CA VAL A 268 2.79 4.16 -11.63
C VAL A 268 1.75 4.01 -10.52
N PHE A 269 1.93 3.04 -9.61
CA PHE A 269 1.11 2.87 -8.42
C PHE A 269 1.26 4.04 -7.43
N GLY A 270 2.48 4.52 -7.23
CA GLY A 270 2.76 5.55 -6.24
C GLY A 270 2.46 6.97 -6.67
N SER A 271 2.39 7.25 -7.96
CA SER A 271 2.15 8.59 -8.50
C SER A 271 0.94 8.63 -9.43
N VAL A 272 1.00 7.98 -10.59
CA VAL A 272 -0.03 8.14 -11.64
C VAL A 272 -1.42 7.69 -11.17
N LEU A 273 -1.52 6.48 -10.61
CA LEU A 273 -2.79 5.92 -10.15
C LEU A 273 -3.34 6.67 -8.93
N GLN A 274 -2.45 7.15 -8.06
CA GLN A 274 -2.82 7.94 -6.89
C GLN A 274 -3.38 9.31 -7.29
N ILE A 275 -2.70 10.01 -8.21
CA ILE A 275 -3.18 11.28 -8.78
C ILE A 275 -4.54 11.07 -9.45
N TYR A 276 -4.65 10.07 -10.33
CA TYR A 276 -5.90 9.78 -11.02
C TYR A 276 -7.06 9.50 -10.05
N ALA A 277 -6.80 8.74 -8.98
CA ALA A 277 -7.80 8.43 -7.96
C ALA A 277 -8.28 9.69 -7.21
N MET A 278 -7.35 10.53 -6.73
CA MET A 278 -7.66 11.76 -5.99
C MET A 278 -8.36 12.80 -6.88
N SER A 279 -7.93 12.92 -8.14
CA SER A 279 -8.58 13.78 -9.13
C SER A 279 -10.00 13.32 -9.49
N ASN A 280 -10.37 12.07 -9.20
CA ASN A 280 -11.67 11.49 -9.53
C ASN A 280 -12.46 11.01 -8.31
N LEU A 281 -12.31 11.68 -7.16
CA LEU A 281 -13.08 11.39 -5.93
C LEU A 281 -14.60 11.57 -6.10
N HIS A 282 -15.01 12.50 -6.96
CA HIS A 282 -16.41 12.79 -7.23
C HIS A 282 -17.17 11.65 -7.93
N ASP A 283 -16.45 10.75 -8.61
CA ASP A 283 -17.06 9.65 -9.34
C ASP A 283 -17.41 8.51 -8.37
N VAL A 284 -18.66 8.47 -7.90
CA VAL A 284 -19.18 7.42 -7.01
C VAL A 284 -19.98 6.37 -7.79
N SER A 285 -19.90 6.36 -9.13
CA SER A 285 -20.67 5.44 -9.96
C SER A 285 -20.32 3.97 -9.65
N TRP A 286 -21.36 3.18 -9.38
CA TRP A 286 -21.28 1.74 -9.19
C TRP A 286 -22.57 1.10 -9.71
N GLY A 287 -22.44 0.25 -10.74
CA GLY A 287 -23.56 -0.43 -11.39
C GLY A 287 -24.37 0.46 -12.35
N ASN A 288 -25.37 -0.16 -12.99
CA ASN A 288 -26.36 0.51 -13.83
C ASN A 288 -27.61 0.76 -12.97
N ARG A 289 -27.82 1.99 -12.51
CA ARG A 289 -29.05 2.37 -11.78
C ARG A 289 -30.10 2.86 -12.79
N PRO A 290 -31.36 2.43 -12.70
CA PRO A 290 -32.44 2.96 -13.55
C PRO A 290 -32.71 4.44 -13.20
N ASN A 291 -33.10 5.22 -14.22
CA ASN A 291 -33.28 6.67 -14.12
C ASN A 291 -34.77 7.04 -14.02
N ASN A 292 -35.19 7.71 -12.94
CA ASN A 292 -36.47 8.42 -12.84
C ASN A 292 -36.26 9.95 -12.85
N VAL A 293 -37.23 10.73 -13.34
CA VAL A 293 -37.09 12.20 -13.55
C VAL A 293 -36.96 13.02 -12.25
N GLN A 294 -37.58 12.61 -11.13
CA GLN A 294 -37.34 13.26 -9.84
C GLN A 294 -35.96 12.90 -9.25
N GLN A 295 -35.48 11.70 -9.58
CA GLN A 295 -34.17 11.21 -9.18
C GLN A 295 -33.06 11.99 -9.88
N SER A 296 -33.28 12.48 -11.10
CA SER A 296 -32.26 13.20 -11.88
C SER A 296 -31.87 14.56 -11.26
N ARG A 297 -32.82 15.38 -10.78
CA ARG A 297 -32.48 16.67 -10.12
C ARG A 297 -31.69 16.47 -8.84
N HIS A 298 -32.11 15.52 -8.00
CA HIS A 298 -31.39 15.20 -6.76
C HIS A 298 -29.99 14.65 -7.07
N GLN A 299 -29.87 13.81 -8.10
CA GLN A 299 -28.61 13.24 -8.55
C GLN A 299 -27.67 14.29 -9.15
N GLU A 300 -28.21 15.32 -9.82
CA GLU A 300 -27.44 16.46 -10.29
C GLU A 300 -26.90 17.32 -9.14
N GLN A 301 -27.74 17.61 -8.14
CA GLN A 301 -27.29 18.31 -6.92
C GLN A 301 -26.18 17.53 -6.19
N LEU A 302 -26.36 16.22 -6.01
CA LEU A 302 -25.35 15.33 -5.43
C LEU A 302 -24.05 15.34 -6.25
N SER A 303 -24.16 15.26 -7.57
CA SER A 303 -23.01 15.34 -8.48
C SER A 303 -22.23 16.65 -8.30
N ASN A 304 -22.94 17.78 -8.18
CA ASN A 304 -22.31 19.08 -7.95
C ASN A 304 -21.63 19.15 -6.59
N GLN A 305 -22.26 18.62 -5.53
CA GLN A 305 -21.64 18.52 -4.20
C GLN A 305 -20.37 17.66 -4.23
N TYR A 306 -20.39 16.53 -4.95
CA TYR A 306 -19.22 15.66 -5.08
C TYR A 306 -18.09 16.32 -5.87
N LYS A 307 -18.39 17.11 -6.90
CA LYS A 307 -17.38 17.89 -7.64
C LYS A 307 -16.75 18.97 -6.77
N MET A 308 -17.54 19.68 -5.95
CA MET A 308 -17.03 20.65 -4.99
C MET A 308 -16.15 19.99 -3.93
N PHE A 309 -16.62 18.90 -3.32
CA PHE A 309 -15.84 18.11 -2.36
C PHE A 309 -14.51 17.66 -2.96
N ARG A 310 -14.53 17.09 -4.17
CA ARG A 310 -13.32 16.71 -4.91
C ARG A 310 -12.37 17.88 -5.06
N SER A 311 -12.85 19.05 -5.49
CA SER A 311 -11.97 20.21 -5.71
C SER A 311 -11.25 20.61 -4.43
N ASN A 312 -11.99 20.76 -3.33
CA ASN A 312 -11.41 21.14 -2.04
C ASN A 312 -10.45 20.09 -1.51
N PHE A 313 -10.84 18.81 -1.59
CA PHE A 313 -10.01 17.70 -1.11
C PHE A 313 -8.74 17.52 -1.95
N LEU A 314 -8.85 17.63 -3.28
CA LEU A 314 -7.71 17.53 -4.19
C LEU A 314 -6.72 18.67 -3.93
N THR A 315 -7.18 19.91 -3.76
CA THR A 315 -6.32 21.04 -3.41
C THR A 315 -5.59 20.80 -2.09
N PHE A 316 -6.32 20.38 -1.05
CA PHE A 316 -5.71 20.01 0.23
C PHE A 316 -4.64 18.92 0.09
N TRP A 317 -4.93 17.89 -0.71
CA TRP A 317 -4.02 16.77 -0.95
C TRP A 317 -2.76 17.20 -1.74
N ILE A 318 -2.91 18.05 -2.77
CA ILE A 318 -1.79 18.61 -3.54
C ILE A 318 -0.90 19.45 -2.62
N ILE A 319 -1.48 20.36 -1.84
CA ILE A 319 -0.72 21.21 -0.90
C ILE A 319 0.03 20.35 0.11
N SER A 320 -0.64 19.33 0.68
CA SER A 320 -0.01 18.41 1.64
C SER A 320 1.19 17.67 1.05
N ASN A 321 1.08 17.18 -0.19
CA ASN A 321 2.20 16.52 -0.88
C ASN A 321 3.32 17.51 -1.23
N GLY A 322 2.99 18.73 -1.63
CA GLY A 322 3.96 19.80 -1.88
C GLY A 322 4.74 20.18 -0.62
N LEU A 323 4.06 20.33 0.52
CA LEU A 323 4.70 20.61 1.81
C LEU A 323 5.68 19.51 2.22
N VAL A 324 5.31 18.23 2.02
CA VAL A 324 6.23 17.11 2.30
C VAL A 324 7.46 17.16 1.40
N ALA A 325 7.29 17.45 0.10
CA ALA A 325 8.43 17.58 -0.80
C ALA A 325 9.36 18.71 -0.38
N CYS A 326 8.82 19.89 -0.06
CA CYS A 326 9.59 21.02 0.46
C CYS A 326 10.29 20.68 1.79
N TRP A 327 9.63 19.91 2.66
CA TRP A 327 10.21 19.46 3.92
C TRP A 327 11.41 18.54 3.69
N PHE A 328 11.33 17.58 2.76
CA PHE A 328 12.47 16.74 2.39
C PHE A 328 13.64 17.56 1.82
N ASP A 329 13.34 18.60 1.04
CA ASP A 329 14.35 19.49 0.47
C ASP A 329 15.03 20.34 1.53
N TYR A 330 14.25 20.88 2.47
CA TYR A 330 14.77 21.58 3.63
C TYR A 330 15.73 20.68 4.44
N GLN A 331 15.34 19.43 4.70
CA GLN A 331 16.19 18.48 5.42
C GLN A 331 17.47 18.13 4.65
N THR A 332 17.38 18.00 3.33
CA THR A 332 18.53 17.67 2.48
C THR A 332 19.50 18.84 2.37
N ASN A 333 19.00 20.07 2.21
CA ASN A 333 19.83 21.27 2.13
C ASN A 333 20.45 21.66 3.47
N LYS A 334 19.76 21.40 4.59
CA LYS A 334 20.33 21.58 5.93
C LYS A 334 21.59 20.75 6.08
N LYS A 335 21.59 19.50 5.62
CA LYS A 335 22.78 18.62 5.64
C LYS A 335 23.97 19.14 4.83
N THR A 336 23.74 19.91 3.77
CA THR A 336 24.82 20.48 2.95
C THR A 336 25.44 21.73 3.58
N LYS A 337 24.70 22.44 4.44
CA LYS A 337 25.13 23.71 5.06
C LYS A 337 25.60 23.58 6.53
N SER A 338 25.11 22.59 7.26
CA SER A 338 25.61 22.27 8.61
C SER A 338 26.58 21.08 8.52
N LEU A 339 27.73 21.17 9.20
CA LEU A 339 28.67 20.05 9.38
C LEU A 339 27.90 18.75 9.75
N PRO A 340 28.46 17.57 9.42
CA PRO A 340 27.87 16.29 9.81
C PRO A 340 27.94 16.14 11.34
N ASN A 341 27.03 16.79 12.07
CA ASN A 341 26.70 16.42 13.42
C ASN A 341 26.06 15.04 13.30
N VAL A 342 26.89 14.01 13.53
CA VAL A 342 26.50 12.60 13.62
C VAL A 342 25.44 12.40 14.72
N HIS A 343 25.25 13.37 15.61
CA HIS A 343 24.21 13.32 16.65
C HIS A 343 22.94 14.15 16.39
N GLU A 344 22.95 15.23 15.59
CA GLU A 344 21.75 16.08 15.39
C GLU A 344 21.12 15.97 13.99
N SER A 345 21.92 15.83 12.93
CA SER A 345 21.42 15.70 11.54
C SER A 345 21.05 14.26 11.17
N VAL A 346 21.49 13.33 12.01
CA VAL A 346 21.09 11.93 12.00
C VAL A 346 19.64 11.80 12.48
N GLY A 347 19.11 12.72 13.30
CA GLY A 347 17.77 12.67 13.87
C GLY A 347 16.65 12.37 12.85
N ALA A 348 16.21 13.32 12.03
CA ALA A 348 15.00 13.13 11.19
C ALA A 348 15.16 12.06 10.09
N GLN A 349 16.25 12.17 9.31
CA GLN A 349 17.02 11.07 8.73
C GLN A 349 16.73 9.63 9.17
N LEU A 350 17.47 9.31 10.23
CA LEU A 350 17.53 8.03 10.88
C LEU A 350 16.18 7.70 11.52
N LEU A 351 15.45 8.66 12.08
CA LEU A 351 14.13 8.42 12.65
C LEU A 351 13.14 7.96 11.59
N ILE A 352 13.07 8.61 10.41
CA ILE A 352 12.24 8.12 9.29
C ILE A 352 12.68 6.73 8.86
N THR A 353 13.98 6.52 8.81
CA THR A 353 14.61 5.28 8.34
C THR A 353 14.34 4.12 9.30
N ILE A 354 14.53 4.34 10.61
CA ILE A 354 14.18 3.44 11.70
C ILE A 354 12.67 3.19 11.72
N PHE A 355 11.86 4.24 11.57
CA PHE A 355 10.41 4.12 11.55
C PHE A 355 9.92 3.27 10.37
N GLY A 356 10.44 3.52 9.16
CA GLY A 356 10.16 2.72 7.97
C GLY A 356 10.61 1.26 8.12
N THR A 357 11.80 1.02 8.67
CA THR A 357 12.33 -0.32 8.92
C THR A 357 11.52 -1.05 9.99
N SER A 358 11.12 -0.34 11.05
CA SER A 358 10.26 -0.86 12.13
C SER A 358 8.90 -1.30 11.59
N PHE A 359 8.35 -0.62 10.59
CA PHE A 359 7.12 -1.06 9.93
C PHE A 359 7.26 -2.36 9.16
N LEU A 360 8.38 -2.55 8.47
CA LEU A 360 8.64 -3.83 7.81
C LEU A 360 8.85 -4.95 8.82
N LEU A 361 9.59 -4.70 9.90
CA LEU A 361 9.75 -5.63 11.00
C LEU A 361 8.40 -6.01 11.62
N TYR A 362 7.53 -5.03 11.86
CA TYR A 362 6.18 -5.27 12.34
C TYR A 362 5.42 -6.23 11.41
N ARG A 363 5.38 -5.94 10.10
CA ARG A 363 4.72 -6.83 9.12
C ARG A 363 5.32 -8.23 9.13
N LEU A 364 6.64 -8.32 9.18
CA LEU A 364 7.37 -9.58 9.15
C LEU A 364 7.05 -10.43 10.38
N ILE A 365 7.23 -9.87 11.57
CA ILE A 365 7.01 -10.56 12.85
C ILE A 365 5.57 -11.06 12.93
N PHE A 366 4.58 -10.20 12.64
CA PHE A 366 3.17 -10.59 12.69
C PHE A 366 2.80 -11.59 11.58
N ALA A 367 3.40 -11.51 10.39
CA ALA A 367 3.22 -12.52 9.35
C ALA A 367 3.77 -13.88 9.78
N ILE A 368 4.95 -13.92 10.42
CA ILE A 368 5.54 -15.15 10.96
C ILE A 368 4.63 -15.72 12.05
N ILE A 369 4.22 -14.90 13.02
CA ILE A 369 3.32 -15.31 14.11
C ILE A 369 2.00 -15.87 13.55
N LEU A 370 1.39 -15.19 12.58
CA LEU A 370 0.14 -15.62 11.95
C LEU A 370 0.33 -16.97 11.23
N ASN A 371 1.42 -17.14 10.49
CA ASN A 371 1.71 -18.40 9.78
C ASN A 371 1.99 -19.56 10.75
N ILE A 372 2.79 -19.33 11.80
CA ILE A 372 3.06 -20.34 12.83
C ILE A 372 1.76 -20.73 13.53
N ARG A 373 0.98 -19.75 14.00
CA ARG A 373 -0.32 -19.98 14.62
C ARG A 373 -1.25 -20.75 13.69
N PHE A 374 -1.33 -20.38 12.42
CA PHE A 374 -2.15 -21.09 11.45
C PHE A 374 -1.70 -22.54 11.26
N LYS A 375 -0.39 -22.78 11.07
CA LYS A 375 0.15 -24.14 10.93
C LYS A 375 -0.10 -25.00 12.17
N ILE A 376 0.05 -24.45 13.37
CA ILE A 376 -0.27 -25.14 14.63
C ILE A 376 -1.76 -25.48 14.69
N MET A 377 -2.64 -24.50 14.47
CA MET A 377 -4.08 -24.71 14.55
C MET A 377 -4.57 -25.71 13.48
N HIS A 378 -4.09 -25.60 12.25
CA HIS A 378 -4.45 -26.49 11.14
C HIS A 378 -3.93 -27.92 11.35
N SER A 379 -2.72 -28.07 11.88
CA SER A 379 -2.11 -29.40 12.07
C SER A 379 -2.68 -30.10 13.31
N CYS A 380 -2.90 -29.38 14.40
CA CYS A 380 -3.24 -29.94 15.71
C CYS A 380 -4.75 -30.00 15.97
N ILE A 381 -5.58 -29.17 15.33
CA ILE A 381 -7.02 -29.09 15.63
C ILE A 381 -7.82 -29.54 14.40
N ARG A 382 -8.52 -30.69 14.53
CA ARG A 382 -9.35 -31.26 13.44
C ARG A 382 -10.38 -30.28 12.86
N LYS A 383 -10.95 -29.39 13.69
CA LYS A 383 -11.92 -28.37 13.26
C LYS A 383 -11.38 -27.41 12.19
N TYR A 384 -10.06 -27.20 12.15
CA TYR A 384 -9.42 -26.29 11.21
C TYR A 384 -8.84 -26.98 9.98
N LYS A 385 -8.91 -28.33 9.89
CA LYS A 385 -8.48 -29.05 8.68
C LYS A 385 -9.49 -28.84 7.57
N ILE A 386 -9.04 -28.26 6.48
CA ILE A 386 -9.84 -28.13 5.26
C ILE A 386 -9.80 -29.47 4.54
N LYS A 387 -10.95 -30.08 4.29
CA LYS A 387 -11.05 -31.31 3.49
C LYS A 387 -10.49 -31.04 2.10
N SER A 388 -9.66 -31.94 1.60
CA SER A 388 -9.14 -31.85 0.24
C SER A 388 -10.30 -31.91 -0.77
N ILE A 389 -10.09 -31.38 -1.98
CA ILE A 389 -11.09 -31.49 -3.06
C ILE A 389 -11.45 -32.97 -3.30
N GLN A 390 -10.49 -33.90 -3.18
CA GLN A 390 -10.76 -35.33 -3.32
C GLN A 390 -11.63 -35.89 -2.20
N GLU A 391 -11.44 -35.44 -0.96
CA GLU A 391 -12.28 -35.81 0.18
C GLU A 391 -13.69 -35.22 0.04
N LEU A 392 -13.81 -33.95 -0.37
CA LEU A 392 -15.10 -33.33 -0.67
C LEU A 392 -15.82 -34.04 -1.80
N LYS A 393 -15.10 -34.45 -2.86
CA LYS A 393 -15.67 -35.26 -3.95
C LYS A 393 -16.13 -36.64 -3.45
N LYS A 394 -15.34 -37.31 -2.60
CA LYS A 394 -15.72 -38.59 -1.98
C LYS A 394 -16.97 -38.44 -1.10
N ASP A 395 -17.04 -37.39 -0.30
CA ASP A 395 -18.20 -37.10 0.55
C ASP A 395 -19.43 -36.74 -0.28
N ALA A 396 -19.28 -35.95 -1.34
CA ALA A 396 -20.36 -35.62 -2.26
C ALA A 396 -20.93 -36.87 -2.95
N VAL A 397 -20.07 -37.76 -3.46
CA VAL A 397 -20.48 -39.05 -4.04
C VAL A 397 -21.15 -39.94 -2.98
N LYS A 398 -20.59 -39.99 -1.77
CA LYS A 398 -21.17 -40.73 -0.64
C LYS A 398 -22.56 -40.21 -0.24
N ASN A 399 -22.80 -38.92 -0.42
CA ASN A 399 -24.08 -38.25 -0.15
C ASN A 399 -25.01 -38.23 -1.39
N GLY A 400 -24.73 -39.01 -2.43
CA GLY A 400 -25.59 -39.15 -3.60
C GLY A 400 -25.53 -38.00 -4.61
N ILE A 401 -24.54 -37.10 -4.52
CA ILE A 401 -24.36 -35.97 -5.43
C ILE A 401 -23.60 -36.45 -6.68
N VAL A 402 -24.25 -36.41 -7.83
CA VAL A 402 -23.63 -36.74 -9.14
C VAL A 402 -22.77 -35.56 -9.59
N LEU A 403 -21.45 -35.72 -9.53
CA LEU A 403 -20.49 -34.73 -10.03
C LEU A 403 -20.33 -34.91 -11.55
N GLY A 404 -20.81 -33.94 -12.34
CA GLY A 404 -20.64 -33.93 -13.79
C GLY A 404 -19.16 -33.96 -14.19
N LYS A 405 -18.81 -34.80 -15.16
CA LYS A 405 -17.49 -34.80 -15.81
C LYS A 405 -17.36 -33.50 -16.61
N SER A 406 -16.64 -32.50 -16.10
CA SER A 406 -16.08 -31.45 -16.96
C SER A 406 -14.59 -31.67 -17.09
N ASP A 407 -14.19 -32.07 -18.30
CA ASP A 407 -12.81 -32.40 -18.68
C ASP A 407 -11.99 -31.15 -19.07
N ALA A 408 -12.45 -29.95 -18.67
CA ALA A 408 -11.74 -28.69 -18.90
C ALA A 408 -11.29 -28.05 -17.57
N PRO A 409 -9.98 -27.84 -17.34
CA PRO A 409 -9.44 -27.32 -16.09
C PRO A 409 -9.93 -25.91 -15.70
N SER A 410 -10.54 -25.16 -16.63
CA SER A 410 -11.08 -23.81 -16.39
C SER A 410 -12.49 -23.78 -15.78
N GLN A 411 -13.31 -24.86 -15.92
CA GLN A 411 -14.71 -24.88 -15.47
C GLN A 411 -14.94 -25.72 -14.19
N GLN A 412 -13.96 -26.52 -13.79
CA GLN A 412 -14.02 -27.36 -12.58
C GLN A 412 -14.24 -26.59 -11.26
N PRO A 413 -13.72 -25.36 -11.04
CA PRO A 413 -13.97 -24.62 -9.81
C PRO A 413 -15.45 -24.21 -9.65
N GLN A 414 -16.12 -23.84 -10.74
CA GLN A 414 -17.50 -23.33 -10.71
C GLN A 414 -18.52 -24.43 -10.39
N ALA A 415 -18.39 -25.62 -10.96
CA ALA A 415 -19.30 -26.73 -10.68
C ALA A 415 -19.24 -27.18 -9.20
N ILE A 416 -18.05 -27.19 -8.61
CA ILE A 416 -17.84 -27.53 -7.21
C ILE A 416 -18.35 -26.40 -6.30
N GLN A 417 -18.14 -25.14 -6.68
CA GLN A 417 -18.64 -23.98 -5.95
C GLN A 417 -20.17 -23.94 -5.92
N ASN A 418 -20.83 -24.30 -7.02
CA ASN A 418 -22.28 -24.46 -7.09
C ASN A 418 -22.80 -25.62 -6.23
N ALA A 419 -22.05 -26.73 -6.14
CA ALA A 419 -22.40 -27.84 -5.25
C ALA A 419 -22.25 -27.47 -3.77
N ILE A 420 -21.20 -26.72 -3.40
CA ILE A 420 -21.00 -26.20 -2.04
C ILE A 420 -22.08 -25.19 -1.69
N LEU A 421 -22.47 -24.31 -2.61
CA LEU A 421 -23.57 -23.36 -2.41
C LEU A 421 -24.89 -24.08 -2.16
N ARG A 422 -25.22 -25.10 -2.94
CA ARG A 422 -26.44 -25.91 -2.71
C ARG A 422 -26.43 -26.64 -1.37
N GLN A 423 -25.27 -27.13 -0.94
CA GLN A 423 -25.12 -27.78 0.36
C GLN A 423 -25.22 -26.77 1.51
N ARG A 424 -24.74 -25.53 1.30
CA ARG A 424 -24.92 -24.43 2.26
C ARG A 424 -26.37 -23.95 2.32
N GLU A 425 -27.06 -23.86 1.18
CA GLU A 425 -28.49 -23.53 1.11
C GLU A 425 -29.33 -24.59 1.83
N SER A 426 -28.99 -25.88 1.72
CA SER A 426 -29.66 -26.93 2.49
C SER A 426 -29.37 -26.84 4.00
N ASP A 427 -28.15 -26.47 4.39
CA ASP A 427 -27.78 -26.28 5.80
C ASP A 427 -28.42 -25.00 6.39
N GLU A 428 -28.55 -23.93 5.60
CA GLU A 428 -29.22 -22.68 5.99
C GLU A 428 -30.74 -22.83 6.09
N GLN A 429 -31.36 -23.66 5.23
CA GLN A 429 -32.79 -24.02 5.35
C GLN A 429 -33.11 -24.74 6.67
N HIS A 430 -32.14 -25.44 7.28
CA HIS A 430 -32.27 -26.01 8.61
C HIS A 430 -32.08 -25.00 9.75
N LEU A 431 -31.48 -23.83 9.48
CA LEU A 431 -31.21 -22.77 10.47
C LEU A 431 -32.23 -21.63 10.43
N LEU A 432 -32.85 -21.36 9.28
CA LEU A 432 -33.91 -20.36 9.09
C LEU A 432 -35.07 -20.47 10.11
N PRO A 433 -35.58 -21.68 10.46
CA PRO A 433 -36.62 -21.82 11.48
C PRO A 433 -36.14 -21.54 12.92
N LYS A 434 -34.82 -21.59 13.18
CA LYS A 434 -34.23 -21.24 14.48
C LYS A 434 -34.10 -19.72 14.64
N TYR A 435 -33.68 -19.02 13.60
CA TYR A 435 -33.56 -17.56 13.62
C TYR A 435 -34.93 -16.86 13.67
N GLN A 436 -35.94 -17.37 12.95
CA GLN A 436 -37.31 -16.84 13.05
C GLN A 436 -37.92 -17.05 14.45
N LYS A 437 -37.62 -18.18 15.12
CA LYS A 437 -38.05 -18.41 16.51
C LYS A 437 -37.38 -17.50 17.55
N GLU A 438 -36.16 -17.03 17.30
CA GLU A 438 -35.46 -16.08 18.16
C GLU A 438 -35.98 -14.65 17.95
N GLU A 439 -36.28 -14.23 16.70
CA GLU A 439 -36.93 -12.94 16.41
C GLU A 439 -38.38 -12.87 16.93
N ASP A 440 -39.14 -13.97 16.89
CA ASP A 440 -40.49 -14.05 17.46
C ASP A 440 -40.50 -14.02 19.01
N GLN A 441 -39.38 -14.35 19.65
CA GLN A 441 -39.21 -14.26 21.11
C GLN A 441 -38.76 -12.87 21.58
N GLU A 442 -37.99 -12.12 20.77
CA GLU A 442 -37.59 -10.75 21.07
C GLU A 442 -38.67 -9.70 20.73
N SER A 443 -39.66 -10.03 19.91
CA SER A 443 -40.71 -9.11 19.45
C SER A 443 -41.98 -9.10 20.32
N GLN A 444 -42.04 -9.87 21.42
CA GLN A 444 -43.13 -9.73 22.40
C GLN A 444 -42.90 -8.51 23.32
N PRO A 445 -43.81 -7.52 23.36
CA PRO A 445 -43.66 -6.38 24.26
C PRO A 445 -43.81 -6.83 25.72
N SER A 446 -42.86 -6.44 26.56
CA SER A 446 -42.88 -6.69 28.01
C SER A 446 -44.01 -5.92 28.69
N SER A 447 -45.22 -6.49 28.73
CA SER A 447 -46.33 -5.97 29.52
C SER A 447 -46.19 -6.38 30.99
N LYS A 448 -45.16 -5.89 31.70
CA LYS A 448 -45.08 -5.95 33.16
C LYS A 448 -44.26 -4.77 33.68
N ASN A 449 -44.95 -3.67 33.93
CA ASN A 449 -44.75 -2.77 35.07
C ASN A 449 -45.84 -1.69 35.06
N GLN A 450 -47.02 -2.09 35.53
CA GLN A 450 -47.99 -1.20 36.16
C GLN A 450 -48.39 -1.84 37.49
N LYS A 451 -47.77 -1.37 38.56
CA LYS A 451 -48.36 -1.14 39.88
C LYS A 451 -47.39 -0.36 40.73
#